data_AF-A0A5E4XS81-F1
#
_entry.id   AF-A0A5E4XS81-F1
#
_cell.length_a   1.000
_cell.length_b   1.000
_cell.length_c   1.000
_cell.angle_alpha   90.00
_cell.angle_beta   90.00
_cell.angle_gamma   90.00
#
_symmetry.space_group_name_H-M   'P 1'
#
loop_
_entity.id
_entity.type
_entity.pdbx_description
1 polymer ?
#
loop_
_entity_poly.entity_id
_entity_poly.type
_entity_poly.pdbx_seq_one_letter_code
_entity_poly.pdbx_strand_id
1 'polypeptide(L)'
;MRDDALRPAYCQTTPAAAWRRARAIPALPSFSLPARFARAALRVAAVFALGVTASAAVHAAGNSCQHATFDGESAERLTVCVRRQAFDNDVYVLRLNGKTALRGTDDEVAHGVFGRVGNRLVAMRCEVEASPARVSPAVAQALSWQTGMRVQRITDALGSVETGRRCTVKIDGADAGRLTFAFN
;
A
#
# COMPACT_ATOMS: atom_id res chain seq x y z
N MET A 1 -53.12 -3.98 -53.53
CA MET A 1 -53.37 -4.82 -52.34
C MET A 1 -52.31 -4.50 -51.31
N ARG A 2 -52.77 -4.01 -50.15
CA ARG A 2 -52.22 -4.07 -48.78
C ARG A 2 -50.75 -3.71 -48.48
N ASP A 3 -50.66 -2.74 -47.58
CA ASP A 3 -49.59 -2.34 -46.67
C ASP A 3 -49.04 -3.46 -45.77
N ASP A 4 -47.78 -3.30 -45.33
CA ASP A 4 -47.33 -3.17 -43.93
C ASP A 4 -45.80 -3.40 -43.89
N ALA A 5 -45.00 -2.34 -43.71
CA ALA A 5 -44.52 -1.80 -42.42
C ALA A 5 -43.12 -2.37 -42.06
N LEU A 6 -42.10 -1.65 -41.61
CA LEU A 6 -41.89 -0.24 -41.25
C LEU A 6 -40.36 0.03 -41.20
N ARG A 7 -40.01 1.30 -41.38
CA ARG A 7 -38.69 1.94 -41.39
C ARG A 7 -37.93 1.91 -40.02
N PRO A 8 -36.64 2.32 -40.00
CA PRO A 8 -35.77 2.34 -38.81
C PRO A 8 -35.95 3.62 -37.97
N ALA A 9 -35.60 3.56 -36.68
CA ALA A 9 -35.55 4.74 -35.81
C ALA A 9 -34.34 4.72 -34.87
N TYR A 10 -33.65 5.87 -34.86
CA TYR A 10 -32.73 6.38 -33.86
C TYR A 10 -33.28 6.32 -32.42
N CYS A 11 -32.38 6.23 -31.42
CA CYS A 11 -32.26 7.11 -30.23
C CYS A 11 -31.22 6.53 -29.24
N GLN A 12 -30.10 7.23 -29.01
CA GLN A 12 -29.87 8.09 -27.83
C GLN A 12 -30.03 7.39 -26.47
N THR A 13 -28.92 6.91 -25.90
CA THR A 13 -28.79 6.65 -24.46
C THR A 13 -28.42 7.94 -23.73
N THR A 14 -29.41 8.56 -23.10
CA THR A 14 -29.28 9.64 -22.11
C THR A 14 -28.71 9.09 -20.79
N PRO A 15 -28.09 9.94 -19.95
CA PRO A 15 -27.50 9.53 -18.68
C PRO A 15 -28.59 9.43 -17.61
N ALA A 16 -28.62 8.30 -16.90
CA ALA A 16 -29.50 8.15 -15.74
C ALA A 16 -28.93 8.95 -14.55
N ALA A 17 -29.46 10.15 -14.35
CA ALA A 17 -29.40 10.87 -13.09
C ALA A 17 -30.17 10.09 -12.01
N ALA A 18 -29.45 9.33 -11.17
CA ALA A 18 -30.00 8.75 -9.95
C ALA A 18 -29.83 9.73 -8.79
N TRP A 19 -30.74 10.70 -8.74
CA TRP A 19 -31.05 11.48 -7.54
C TRP A 19 -31.98 10.67 -6.63
N ARG A 20 -31.84 10.89 -5.31
CA ARG A 20 -32.63 10.38 -4.15
C ARG A 20 -31.93 9.22 -3.41
N ARG A 21 -31.68 9.28 -2.10
CA ARG A 21 -32.27 10.08 -1.01
C ARG A 21 -31.26 10.06 0.15
N ALA A 22 -30.84 11.23 0.63
CA ALA A 22 -30.20 11.34 1.94
C ALA A 22 -31.19 10.85 2.99
N ARG A 23 -30.87 9.75 3.67
CA ARG A 23 -31.61 9.34 4.86
C ARG A 23 -31.18 10.27 5.99
N ALA A 24 -32.14 11.06 6.47
CA ALA A 24 -32.01 11.79 7.72
C ALA A 24 -31.68 10.83 8.84
N ILE A 25 -30.63 11.15 9.60
CA ILE A 25 -30.29 10.51 10.86
C ILE A 25 -31.47 10.79 11.81
N PRO A 26 -32.14 9.78 12.38
CA PRO A 26 -33.12 10.04 13.42
C PRO A 26 -32.39 10.64 14.62
N ALA A 27 -32.82 11.83 15.02
CA ALA A 27 -32.42 12.49 16.25
C ALA A 27 -32.64 11.54 17.44
N LEU A 28 -31.60 11.37 18.24
CA LEU A 28 -31.65 10.64 19.51
C LEU A 28 -32.78 11.19 20.40
N PRO A 29 -33.59 10.33 21.06
CA PRO A 29 -34.52 10.80 22.07
C PRO A 29 -33.72 11.38 23.24
N SER A 30 -34.02 12.65 23.53
CA SER A 30 -33.46 13.39 24.67
C SER A 30 -34.00 12.80 25.97
N PHE A 31 -33.28 11.82 26.53
CA PHE A 31 -33.51 11.40 27.90
C PHE A 31 -33.05 12.52 28.85
N SER A 32 -34.01 13.09 29.56
CA SER A 32 -33.83 14.04 30.65
C SER A 32 -33.01 13.41 31.78
N LEU A 33 -31.71 13.69 31.79
CA LEU A 33 -30.81 13.32 32.89
C LEU A 33 -30.91 14.33 34.04
N PRO A 34 -30.97 13.90 35.31
CA PRO A 34 -30.97 14.81 36.44
C PRO A 34 -29.66 15.61 36.50
N ALA A 35 -29.79 16.91 36.77
CA ALA A 35 -28.73 17.93 36.71
C ALA A 35 -27.51 17.72 37.63
N ARG A 36 -27.41 16.59 38.34
CA ARG A 36 -26.31 16.28 39.26
C ARG A 36 -25.18 15.42 38.66
N PHE A 37 -25.32 14.95 37.41
CA PHE A 37 -24.26 14.20 36.72
C PHE A 37 -23.55 14.96 35.58
N ALA A 38 -23.96 16.20 35.29
CA ALA A 38 -23.44 16.98 34.18
C ALA A 38 -21.97 17.45 34.32
N ARG A 39 -21.39 17.43 35.54
CA ARG A 39 -20.00 17.88 35.76
C ARG A 39 -18.95 16.77 35.73
N ALA A 40 -19.34 15.50 35.78
CA ALA A 40 -18.39 14.38 35.71
C ALA A 40 -18.21 13.85 34.28
N ALA A 41 -19.22 13.97 33.42
CA ALA A 41 -19.15 13.49 32.04
C ALA A 41 -18.24 14.35 31.13
N LEU A 42 -18.05 15.63 31.44
CA LEU A 42 -17.20 16.52 30.61
C LEU A 42 -15.70 16.30 30.80
N ARG A 43 -15.25 15.58 31.83
CA ARG A 43 -13.82 15.28 32.04
C ARG A 43 -13.37 13.94 31.46
N VAL A 44 -14.30 13.08 31.03
CA VAL A 44 -13.97 11.81 30.38
C VAL A 44 -13.91 11.96 28.85
N ALA A 45 -14.67 12.89 28.27
CA ALA A 45 -14.66 13.14 26.84
C ALA A 45 -13.44 13.94 26.32
N ALA A 46 -12.68 14.59 27.20
CA ALA A 46 -11.57 15.47 26.80
C ALA A 46 -10.20 14.76 26.66
N VAL A 47 -10.08 13.47 27.05
CA VAL A 47 -8.78 12.76 27.04
C VAL A 47 -8.70 11.65 25.98
N PHE A 48 -9.82 11.28 25.36
CA PHE A 48 -9.84 10.31 24.24
C PHE A 48 -9.44 10.90 22.88
N ALA A 49 -8.96 12.15 22.85
CA ALA A 49 -8.42 12.80 21.65
C ALA A 49 -6.91 12.55 21.44
N LEU A 50 -6.28 11.68 22.25
CA LEU A 50 -5.00 11.05 21.89
C LEU A 50 -5.32 9.72 21.18
N GLY A 51 -6.07 9.85 20.09
CA GLY A 51 -6.28 8.75 19.16
C GLY A 51 -4.92 8.31 18.67
N VAL A 52 -4.61 7.04 18.92
CA VAL A 52 -3.52 6.31 18.28
C VAL A 52 -3.57 6.65 16.79
N THR A 53 -2.69 7.53 16.33
CA THR A 53 -2.38 7.63 14.92
C THR A 53 -1.61 6.37 14.61
N ALA A 54 -2.35 5.27 14.41
CA ALA A 54 -1.89 4.21 13.57
C ALA A 54 -1.71 4.91 12.22
N SER A 55 -0.50 5.38 11.97
CA SER A 55 -0.09 5.88 10.67
C SER A 55 -0.23 4.68 9.75
N ALA A 56 -1.43 4.50 9.19
CA ALA A 56 -1.55 3.90 7.89
C ALA A 56 -0.66 4.78 7.02
N ALA A 57 0.55 4.31 6.74
CA ALA A 57 1.42 4.95 5.79
C ALA A 57 0.61 5.00 4.50
N VAL A 58 0.01 6.15 4.22
CA VAL A 58 -0.56 6.43 2.91
C VAL A 58 0.66 6.49 2.02
N HIS A 59 0.98 5.36 1.39
CA HIS A 59 2.06 5.28 0.42
C HIS A 59 1.69 6.23 -0.71
N ALA A 60 2.39 7.37 -0.76
CA ALA A 60 2.18 8.33 -1.82
C ALA A 60 2.53 7.67 -3.16
N ALA A 61 1.57 7.72 -4.10
CA ALA A 61 1.83 7.24 -5.45
C ALA A 61 3.07 7.96 -6.02
N GLY A 62 3.95 7.21 -6.68
CA GLY A 62 5.21 7.78 -7.17
C GLY A 62 6.04 6.78 -7.95
N ASN A 63 6.95 7.27 -8.76
CA ASN A 63 7.85 6.43 -9.57
C ASN A 63 9.28 6.59 -9.07
N SER A 64 9.97 5.47 -8.85
CA SER A 64 11.39 5.44 -8.49
C SER A 64 12.11 4.41 -9.35
N CYS A 65 13.28 4.74 -9.88
CA CYS A 65 14.10 3.81 -10.64
C CYS A 65 15.47 3.71 -9.99
N GLN A 66 15.93 2.48 -9.79
CA GLN A 66 17.28 2.19 -9.32
C GLN A 66 18.05 1.42 -10.39
N HIS A 67 19.34 1.70 -10.47
CA HIS A 67 20.27 0.93 -11.28
C HIS A 67 20.91 -0.15 -10.42
N ALA A 68 21.14 -1.33 -10.99
CA ALA A 68 21.78 -2.39 -10.23
C ALA A 68 23.25 -2.10 -9.99
N THR A 69 23.70 -2.47 -8.79
CA THR A 69 25.11 -2.71 -8.54
C THR A 69 25.41 -4.15 -8.94
N PHE A 70 26.46 -4.31 -9.72
CA PHE A 70 26.91 -5.60 -10.21
C PHE A 70 28.20 -5.96 -9.47
N ASP A 71 28.20 -7.11 -8.82
CA ASP A 71 29.41 -7.68 -8.24
C ASP A 71 30.23 -8.48 -9.30
N GLY A 72 29.90 -8.34 -10.59
CA GLY A 72 30.55 -9.00 -11.74
C GLY A 72 30.42 -8.24 -13.07
N GLU A 73 31.02 -8.76 -14.15
CA GLU A 73 31.00 -8.16 -15.51
C GLU A 73 29.64 -8.39 -16.21
N SER A 74 28.60 -7.62 -15.86
CA SER A 74 27.43 -7.53 -16.73
C SER A 74 27.61 -6.39 -17.73
N ALA A 75 27.67 -6.73 -19.01
CA ALA A 75 27.63 -5.74 -20.11
C ALA A 75 26.25 -5.06 -20.25
N GLU A 76 25.21 -5.61 -19.61
CA GLU A 76 23.83 -5.12 -19.73
C GLU A 76 23.52 -4.07 -18.65
N ARG A 77 23.03 -2.90 -19.05
CA ARG A 77 22.54 -1.87 -18.13
C ARG A 77 21.21 -2.31 -17.53
N LEU A 78 21.24 -2.75 -16.29
CA LEU A 78 20.07 -3.22 -15.55
C LEU A 78 19.46 -2.09 -14.71
N THR A 79 18.15 -1.95 -14.81
CA THR A 79 17.38 -0.95 -14.04
C THR A 79 16.08 -1.58 -13.58
N VAL A 80 15.71 -1.37 -12.32
CA VAL A 80 14.35 -1.69 -11.85
C VAL A 80 13.65 -0.39 -11.52
N CYS A 81 12.47 -0.21 -12.11
CA CYS A 81 11.59 0.90 -11.81
C CYS A 81 10.38 0.40 -11.03
N VAL A 82 10.09 1.06 -9.92
CA VAL A 82 8.92 0.81 -9.08
C VAL A 82 7.95 1.96 -9.30
N ARG A 83 6.72 1.62 -9.68
CA ARG A 83 5.59 2.53 -9.68
C ARG A 83 4.74 2.21 -8.46
N ARG A 84 4.84 3.06 -7.45
CA ARG A 84 4.06 2.99 -6.24
C ARG A 84 2.63 3.44 -6.49
N GLN A 85 1.66 2.69 -6.00
CA GLN A 85 0.24 2.97 -6.15
C GLN A 85 -0.40 3.18 -4.78
N ALA A 86 -1.35 4.13 -4.68
CA ALA A 86 -1.91 4.51 -3.37
C ALA A 86 -2.94 3.52 -2.82
N PHE A 87 -3.60 2.77 -3.71
CA PHE A 87 -4.72 1.88 -3.38
C PHE A 87 -4.65 0.54 -4.13
N ASP A 88 -3.50 0.24 -4.73
CA ASP A 88 -3.27 -0.93 -5.57
C ASP A 88 -1.82 -1.40 -5.36
N ASN A 89 -1.50 -2.58 -5.86
CA ASN A 89 -0.20 -3.19 -5.69
C ASN A 89 0.88 -2.45 -6.48
N ASP A 90 2.03 -2.20 -5.84
CA ASP A 90 3.15 -1.54 -6.49
C ASP A 90 3.63 -2.36 -7.69
N VAL A 91 3.97 -1.69 -8.79
CA VAL A 91 4.40 -2.35 -10.02
C VAL A 91 5.91 -2.23 -10.20
N TYR A 92 6.59 -3.36 -10.28
CA TYR A 92 8.02 -3.49 -10.53
C TYR A 92 8.25 -3.79 -12.01
N VAL A 93 9.13 -3.02 -12.65
CA VAL A 93 9.50 -3.19 -14.05
C VAL A 93 11.02 -3.33 -14.13
N LEU A 94 11.48 -4.53 -14.48
CA LEU A 94 12.87 -4.78 -14.82
C LEU A 94 13.12 -4.34 -16.26
N ARG A 95 14.18 -3.56 -16.46
CA ARG A 95 14.69 -3.18 -17.78
C ARG A 95 16.12 -3.65 -17.95
N LEU A 96 16.36 -4.32 -19.07
CA LEU A 96 17.69 -4.69 -19.55
C LEU A 96 17.99 -3.82 -20.77
N ASN A 97 19.09 -3.06 -20.72
CA ASN A 97 19.48 -2.11 -21.77
C ASN A 97 18.35 -1.13 -22.14
N GLY A 98 17.59 -0.69 -21.13
CA GLY A 98 16.47 0.24 -21.30
C GLY A 98 15.17 -0.38 -21.82
N LYS A 99 15.17 -1.65 -22.24
CA LYS A 99 13.97 -2.37 -22.69
C LYS A 99 13.34 -3.17 -21.55
N THR A 100 12.01 -3.17 -21.46
CA THR A 100 11.29 -3.97 -20.46
C THR A 100 11.57 -5.45 -20.68
N ALA A 101 12.09 -6.10 -19.64
CA ALA A 101 12.42 -7.52 -19.61
C ALA A 101 11.38 -8.31 -18.80
N LEU A 102 11.06 -7.83 -17.60
CA LEU A 102 10.05 -8.42 -16.72
C LEU A 102 9.19 -7.33 -16.09
N ARG A 103 7.97 -7.70 -15.71
CA ARG A 103 7.04 -6.88 -14.95
C ARG A 103 6.31 -7.76 -13.95
N GLY A 104 6.10 -7.26 -12.74
CA GLY A 104 5.25 -7.91 -11.75
C GLY A 104 4.77 -6.93 -10.69
N THR A 105 3.73 -7.32 -9.96
CA THR A 105 3.32 -6.63 -8.73
C THR A 105 4.29 -6.94 -7.59
N ASP A 106 4.20 -6.17 -6.51
CA ASP A 106 4.93 -6.37 -5.26
C ASP A 106 4.77 -7.78 -4.68
N ASP A 107 3.57 -8.35 -4.76
CA ASP A 107 3.27 -9.74 -4.39
C ASP A 107 3.95 -10.75 -5.33
N GLU A 108 3.82 -10.56 -6.64
CA GLU A 108 4.41 -11.48 -7.63
C GLU A 108 5.94 -11.50 -7.51
N VAL A 109 6.56 -10.33 -7.36
CA VAL A 109 8.02 -10.24 -7.28
C VAL A 109 8.56 -10.71 -5.93
N ALA A 110 7.75 -10.74 -4.87
CA ALA A 110 8.13 -11.35 -3.59
C ALA A 110 8.32 -12.87 -3.70
N HIS A 111 7.48 -13.51 -4.51
CA HIS A 111 7.57 -14.93 -4.83
C HIS A 111 8.60 -15.22 -5.94
N GLY A 112 8.89 -14.20 -6.76
CA GLY A 112 9.83 -14.25 -7.86
C GLY A 112 9.11 -14.36 -9.20
N VAL A 113 9.53 -13.54 -10.15
CA VAL A 113 9.04 -13.54 -11.53
C VAL A 113 10.15 -13.94 -12.48
N PHE A 114 9.81 -14.67 -13.54
CA PHE A 114 10.77 -15.10 -14.54
C PHE A 114 10.16 -15.07 -15.94
N GLY A 115 11.02 -14.97 -16.94
CA GLY A 115 10.61 -14.89 -18.35
C GLY A 115 11.79 -14.99 -19.28
N ARG A 116 11.50 -15.21 -20.57
CA ARG A 116 12.53 -15.26 -21.61
C ARG A 116 12.67 -13.91 -22.30
N VAL A 117 13.91 -13.43 -22.41
CA VAL A 117 14.26 -12.22 -23.16
C VAL A 117 15.25 -12.63 -24.24
N GLY A 118 14.77 -12.74 -25.47
CA GLY A 118 15.52 -13.41 -26.54
C GLY A 118 15.76 -14.88 -26.19
N ASN A 119 17.03 -15.30 -26.13
CA ASN A 119 17.39 -16.67 -25.77
C ASN A 119 17.71 -16.88 -24.27
N ARG A 120 17.74 -15.79 -23.49
CA ARG A 120 18.16 -15.81 -22.08
C ARG A 120 16.96 -15.96 -21.16
N LEU A 121 17.14 -16.70 -20.08
CA LEU A 121 16.18 -16.78 -18.99
C LEU A 121 16.49 -15.68 -17.98
N VAL A 122 15.54 -14.80 -17.71
CA VAL A 122 15.69 -13.70 -16.75
C VAL A 122 14.75 -13.97 -15.59
N ALA A 123 15.23 -13.78 -14.36
CA ALA A 123 14.44 -13.89 -13.14
C ALA A 123 14.70 -12.71 -12.21
N MET A 124 13.66 -12.22 -11.55
CA MET A 124 13.75 -11.14 -10.56
C MET A 124 12.95 -11.52 -9.32
N ARG A 125 13.53 -11.29 -8.14
CA ARG A 125 12.85 -11.45 -6.86
C ARG A 125 13.13 -10.25 -5.97
N CYS A 126 12.11 -9.67 -5.36
CA CYS A 126 12.24 -8.54 -4.45
C CYS A 126 11.75 -8.90 -3.05
N GLU A 127 12.67 -8.87 -2.09
CA GLU A 127 12.40 -9.20 -0.69
C GLU A 127 12.16 -7.94 0.12
N VAL A 128 11.25 -8.03 1.10
CA VAL A 128 10.97 -6.96 2.06
C VAL A 128 12.18 -6.77 2.98
N GLU A 129 12.69 -5.54 3.06
CA GLU A 129 13.63 -5.13 4.10
C GLU A 129 12.83 -4.50 5.25
N ALA A 130 12.67 -5.26 6.32
CA ALA A 130 11.96 -4.82 7.52
C ALA A 130 12.93 -4.40 8.63
N SER A 131 12.60 -3.33 9.33
CA SER A 131 13.29 -2.90 10.55
C SER A 131 12.32 -2.92 11.73
N PRO A 132 12.78 -3.15 12.96
CA PRO A 132 11.92 -3.05 14.13
C PRO A 132 11.18 -1.72 14.16
N ALA A 133 9.88 -1.76 14.46
CA ALA A 133 9.09 -0.56 14.62
C ALA A 133 9.72 0.33 15.70
N ARG A 134 10.17 1.54 15.32
CA ARG A 134 10.78 2.47 16.27
C ARG A 134 9.66 3.23 16.99
N VAL A 135 9.52 2.94 18.28
CA VAL A 135 8.66 3.70 19.18
C VAL A 135 9.52 4.42 20.20
N SER A 136 9.23 5.70 20.42
CA SER A 136 10.00 6.47 21.39
C SER A 136 9.80 5.89 22.80
N PRO A 137 10.83 5.93 23.68
CA PRO A 137 10.70 5.40 25.03
C PRO A 137 9.53 6.02 25.81
N ALA A 138 9.24 7.30 25.57
CA ALA A 138 8.10 7.99 26.19
C ALA A 138 6.75 7.40 25.76
N VAL A 139 6.58 7.07 24.47
CA VAL A 139 5.35 6.46 23.96
C VAL A 139 5.21 5.03 24.47
N ALA A 140 6.30 4.25 24.47
CA ALA A 140 6.28 2.89 24.99
C ALA A 140 5.95 2.84 26.49
N GLN A 141 6.48 3.80 27.27
CA GLN A 141 6.18 3.96 28.69
C GLN A 141 4.72 4.38 28.94
N ALA A 142 4.19 5.31 28.14
CA ALA A 142 2.79 5.72 28.23
C ALA A 142 1.84 4.55 27.93
N LEU A 143 2.12 3.77 26.88
CA LEU A 143 1.37 2.57 26.54
C LEU A 143 1.45 1.52 27.66
N SER A 144 2.60 1.39 28.32
CA SER A 144 2.78 0.49 29.47
C SER A 144 1.88 0.87 30.63
N TRP A 145 1.79 2.15 30.99
CA TRP A 145 0.89 2.62 32.04
C TRP A 145 -0.58 2.45 31.68
N GLN A 146 -0.95 2.66 30.41
CA GLN A 146 -2.33 2.55 29.97
C GLN A 146 -2.83 1.10 29.90
N THR A 147 -1.98 0.19 29.44
CA THR A 147 -2.36 -1.21 29.19
C THR A 147 -1.98 -2.17 30.32
N GLY A 148 -1.14 -1.73 31.26
CA GLY A 148 -0.53 -2.59 32.29
C GLY A 148 0.50 -3.59 31.74
N MET A 149 0.78 -3.55 30.43
CA MET A 149 1.78 -4.42 29.80
C MET A 149 3.20 -3.90 30.07
N ARG A 150 4.17 -4.80 30.15
CA ARG A 150 5.59 -4.42 30.22
C ARG A 150 6.02 -3.77 28.91
N VAL A 151 6.86 -2.74 28.99
CA VAL A 151 7.43 -2.03 27.83
C VAL A 151 8.02 -3.00 26.80
N GLN A 152 8.76 -4.03 27.24
CA GLN A 152 9.32 -5.04 26.32
C GLN A 152 8.23 -5.76 25.51
N ARG A 153 7.11 -6.13 26.13
CA ARG A 153 6.00 -6.78 25.42
C ARG A 153 5.31 -5.83 24.44
N ILE A 154 5.30 -4.53 24.72
CA ILE A 154 4.77 -3.53 23.81
C ILE A 154 5.69 -3.41 22.59
N THR A 155 7.00 -3.29 22.79
CA THR A 155 7.97 -3.22 21.69
C THR A 155 7.98 -4.49 20.84
N ASP A 156 7.86 -5.66 21.46
CA ASP A 156 7.79 -6.93 20.73
C ASP A 156 6.49 -7.05 19.93
N ALA A 157 5.36 -6.57 20.49
CA ALA A 157 4.06 -6.60 19.82
C ALA A 157 3.95 -5.60 18.65
N LEU A 158 4.76 -4.54 18.64
CA LEU A 158 4.79 -3.57 17.54
C LEU A 158 5.46 -4.15 16.28
N GLY A 159 6.21 -5.24 16.41
CA GLY A 159 6.78 -5.98 15.29
C GLY A 159 7.79 -5.16 14.47
N SER A 160 7.84 -5.46 13.18
CA SER A 160 8.72 -4.78 12.23
C SER A 160 7.90 -4.03 11.20
N VAL A 161 8.43 -2.88 10.78
CA VAL A 161 7.90 -2.09 9.67
C VAL A 161 8.76 -2.32 8.44
N GLU A 162 8.12 -2.42 7.28
CA GLU A 162 8.82 -2.41 6.00
C GLU A 162 9.51 -1.06 5.81
N THR A 163 10.83 -1.10 5.70
CA THR A 163 11.69 0.08 5.49
C THR A 163 12.19 0.19 4.06
N GLY A 164 11.98 -0.85 3.26
CA GLY A 164 12.42 -0.90 1.89
C GLY A 164 12.25 -2.28 1.28
N ARG A 165 12.76 -2.43 0.06
CA ARG A 165 12.82 -3.71 -0.64
C ARG A 165 14.15 -3.91 -1.34
N ARG A 166 14.61 -5.16 -1.35
CA ARG A 166 15.82 -5.59 -2.03
C ARG A 166 15.47 -6.50 -3.19
N CYS A 167 15.71 -6.04 -4.40
CA CYS A 167 15.56 -6.83 -5.61
C CYS A 167 16.87 -7.50 -6.00
N THR A 168 16.82 -8.79 -6.29
CA THR A 168 17.89 -9.58 -6.90
C THR A 168 17.45 -9.98 -8.31
N VAL A 169 18.37 -9.90 -9.26
CA VAL A 169 18.13 -10.31 -10.65
C VAL A 169 19.12 -11.40 -11.02
N LYS A 170 18.62 -12.44 -11.68
CA LYS A 170 19.41 -13.52 -12.24
C LYS A 170 19.19 -13.60 -13.73
N ILE A 171 20.26 -13.87 -14.48
CA ILE A 171 20.17 -14.16 -15.91
C ILE A 171 20.90 -15.48 -16.19
N ASP A 172 20.19 -16.41 -16.82
CA ASP A 172 20.64 -17.78 -17.08
C ASP A 172 21.09 -18.52 -15.80
N GLY A 173 20.50 -18.15 -14.66
CA GLY A 173 20.79 -18.71 -13.34
C GLY A 173 21.93 -18.02 -12.57
N ALA A 174 22.72 -17.17 -13.23
CA ALA A 174 23.81 -16.42 -12.60
C ALA A 174 23.31 -15.11 -11.97
N ASP A 175 23.90 -14.69 -10.86
CA ASP A 175 23.61 -13.40 -10.23
C ASP A 175 24.01 -12.27 -11.16
N ALA A 176 23.03 -11.48 -11.56
CA ALA A 176 23.16 -10.41 -12.54
C ALA A 176 22.95 -9.03 -11.91
N GLY A 177 22.64 -8.91 -10.62
CA GLY A 177 22.59 -7.60 -9.97
C GLY A 177 21.68 -7.56 -8.75
N ARG A 178 21.93 -6.56 -7.90
CA ARG A 178 21.16 -6.28 -6.70
C ARG A 178 20.76 -4.81 -6.65
N LEU A 179 19.54 -4.53 -6.20
CA LEU A 179 19.00 -3.18 -6.03
C LEU A 179 18.30 -3.05 -4.69
N THR A 180 18.46 -1.93 -4.02
CA THR A 180 17.77 -1.62 -2.77
C THR A 180 16.94 -0.35 -2.94
N PHE A 181 15.66 -0.43 -2.56
CA PHE A 181 14.72 0.68 -2.55
C PHE A 181 14.40 1.00 -1.10
N ALA A 182 14.75 2.20 -0.63
CA ALA A 182 14.32 2.68 0.68
C ALA A 182 12.95 3.36 0.55
N PHE A 183 12.04 3.05 1.48
CA PHE A 183 10.77 3.74 1.62
C PHE A 183 10.93 4.79 2.73
N ASN A 184 11.45 5.96 2.33
CA ASN A 184 11.51 7.14 3.19
C ASN A 184 10.16 7.85 3.27
#